data_AF-A0A226HQ78-F1
#
_entry.id   AF-A0A226HQ78-F1
#
_cell.length_a   1.000
_cell.length_b   1.000
_cell.length_c   1.000
_cell.angle_alpha   90.00
_cell.angle_beta   90.00
_cell.angle_gamma   90.00
#
_symmetry.space_group_name_H-M   'P 1'
#
loop_
_entity.id
_entity.type
_entity.pdbx_description
1 polymer ?
#
loop_
_entity_poly.entity_id
_entity_poly.type
_entity_poly.pdbx_seq_one_letter_code
_entity_poly.pdbx_strand_id
1 'polypeptide(L)'
;MGGVCYDAAAYVSHLLHPDIIKRYHLESIRGQHWPDFFDKNFEYRRIWKGNDINRGNLLIFCRNEEPFHAAIAVGGTCIRSVNGGTLGTSWDYEVNLKTVFKERLESGAYVLGNDKVKVYIYICEICFVINIEYKF
;
A
#
# COMPACT_ATOMS: atom_id res chain seq x y z
N MET A 1 8.85 -13.63 13.27
CA MET A 1 9.34 -12.32 12.79
C MET A 1 8.68 -12.05 11.46
N GLY A 2 7.62 -11.25 11.44
CA GLY A 2 6.86 -10.93 10.23
C GLY A 2 6.38 -9.49 10.31
N GLY A 3 6.25 -8.81 9.17
CA GLY A 3 5.64 -7.49 9.12
C GLY A 3 6.58 -6.29 8.91
N VAL A 4 7.85 -6.51 8.57
CA VAL A 4 8.78 -5.41 8.19
C VAL A 4 8.21 -4.57 7.04
N CYS A 5 7.46 -5.20 6.12
CA CYS A 5 6.74 -4.49 5.05
C CYS A 5 5.73 -3.48 5.60
N TYR A 6 5.02 -3.83 6.67
CA TYR A 6 4.08 -2.94 7.33
C TYR A 6 4.77 -1.76 8.00
N ASP A 7 5.86 -2.01 8.74
CA ASP A 7 6.63 -0.95 9.39
C ASP A 7 7.21 0.03 8.35
N ALA A 8 7.74 -0.48 7.23
CA ALA A 8 8.26 0.35 6.14
C ALA A 8 7.15 1.20 5.48
N ALA A 9 6.00 0.59 5.18
CA ALA A 9 4.87 1.30 4.60
C ALA A 9 4.31 2.34 5.57
N ALA A 10 4.24 2.04 6.87
CA ALA A 10 3.83 2.98 7.91
C ALA A 10 4.79 4.15 8.04
N TYR A 11 6.10 3.91 8.01
CA TYR A 11 7.11 4.96 8.06
C TYR A 11 6.97 5.93 6.87
N VAL A 12 6.82 5.41 5.66
CA VAL A 12 6.64 6.28 4.48
C VAL A 12 5.30 6.99 4.52
N SER A 13 4.24 6.32 4.97
CA SER A 13 2.94 6.94 5.15
C SER A 13 2.98 8.05 6.22
N HIS A 14 3.79 7.94 7.27
CA HIS A 14 4.04 9.02 8.23
C HIS A 14 4.71 10.24 7.58
N LEU A 15 5.66 10.03 6.67
CA LEU A 15 6.31 11.14 5.97
C LEU A 15 5.34 11.88 5.03
N LEU A 16 4.38 11.17 4.45
CA LEU A 16 3.37 11.73 3.54
C LEU A 16 2.16 12.31 4.27
N HIS A 17 1.76 11.70 5.38
CA HIS A 17 0.56 12.00 6.16
C HIS A 17 0.87 12.03 7.67
N PRO A 18 1.71 12.99 8.14
CA PRO A 18 2.16 13.05 9.53
C PRO A 18 1.03 13.39 10.52
N ASP A 19 -0.10 13.86 10.02
CA ASP A 19 -1.35 14.13 10.76
C ASP A 19 -2.10 12.84 11.13
N ILE A 20 -2.05 11.81 10.27
CA ILE A 20 -2.67 10.50 10.50
C ILE A 20 -1.73 9.60 11.31
N ILE A 21 -0.52 9.38 10.80
CA ILE A 21 0.48 8.54 11.47
C ILE A 21 1.47 9.47 12.13
N LYS A 22 1.46 9.52 13.47
CA LYS A 22 2.37 10.33 14.28
C LYS A 22 3.60 9.52 14.68
N ARG A 23 4.68 10.22 15.04
CA ARG A 23 5.93 9.60 15.49
C ARG A 23 5.73 8.56 16.60
N TYR A 24 4.90 8.84 17.60
CA TYR A 24 4.66 7.87 18.68
C TYR A 24 3.95 6.59 18.21
N HIS A 25 3.19 6.63 17.10
CA HIS A 25 2.64 5.41 16.49
C HIS A 25 3.77 4.55 15.93
N LEU A 26 4.73 5.16 15.23
CA LEU A 26 5.92 4.47 14.74
C LEU A 26 6.79 3.88 15.85
N GLU A 27 6.70 4.41 17.08
CA GLU A 27 7.44 3.90 18.23
C GLU A 27 6.70 2.77 18.95
N SER A 28 5.36 2.70 18.84
CA SER A 28 4.52 1.79 19.62
C SER A 28 3.84 0.66 18.82
N ILE A 29 3.62 0.84 17.51
CA ILE A 29 2.99 -0.15 16.63
C ILE A 29 4.08 -0.88 15.85
N ARG A 30 3.92 -2.20 15.71
CA ARG A 30 4.91 -3.06 15.05
C ARG A 30 4.25 -4.07 14.15
N GLY A 31 4.83 -4.30 12.98
CA GLY A 31 4.52 -5.43 12.11
C GLY A 31 3.03 -5.60 11.85
N GLN A 32 2.50 -6.80 12.12
CA GLN A 32 1.11 -7.16 11.80
C GLN A 32 0.02 -6.36 12.55
N HIS A 33 0.37 -5.44 13.46
CA HIS A 33 -0.61 -4.56 14.11
C HIS A 33 -0.93 -3.29 13.31
N TRP A 34 -0.14 -3.00 12.28
CA TRP A 34 -0.38 -1.84 11.40
C TRP A 34 -1.66 -1.91 10.57
N PRO A 35 -2.06 -3.06 9.97
CA PRO A 35 -3.33 -3.15 9.25
C PRO A 35 -4.54 -2.67 10.07
N ASP A 36 -4.64 -3.06 11.34
CA ASP A 36 -5.71 -2.60 12.24
C ASP A 36 -5.68 -1.08 12.44
N PHE A 37 -4.48 -0.50 12.54
CA PHE A 37 -4.32 0.94 12.63
C PHE A 37 -4.78 1.62 11.34
N PHE A 38 -4.38 1.11 10.17
CA PHE A 38 -4.74 1.68 8.88
C PHE A 38 -6.26 1.66 8.66
N ASP A 39 -6.90 0.54 8.98
CA ASP A 39 -8.35 0.39 8.88
C ASP A 39 -9.14 1.36 9.75
N LYS A 40 -8.59 1.76 10.91
CA LYS A 40 -9.26 2.67 11.84
C LYS A 40 -9.02 4.15 11.54
N ASN A 41 -7.91 4.49 10.88
CA ASN A 41 -7.43 5.88 10.81
C ASN A 41 -7.41 6.47 9.39
N PHE A 42 -7.51 5.65 8.34
CA PHE A 42 -7.68 6.15 6.98
C PHE A 42 -9.16 6.19 6.63
N GLU A 43 -9.59 7.33 6.11
CA GLU A 43 -11.00 7.64 5.86
C GLU A 43 -11.64 6.73 4.81
N TYR A 44 -10.88 6.40 3.76
CA TYR A 44 -11.40 5.64 2.63
C TYR A 44 -10.49 4.47 2.29
N ARG A 45 -11.11 3.28 2.15
CA ARG A 45 -10.47 2.11 1.53
C ARG A 45 -11.32 1.62 0.36
N ARG A 46 -10.67 1.20 -0.72
CA ARG A 46 -11.32 0.54 -1.86
C ARG A 46 -10.50 -0.62 -2.39
N ILE A 47 -11.19 -1.64 -2.92
CA ILE A 47 -10.52 -2.71 -3.65
C ILE A 47 -9.98 -2.15 -4.98
N TRP A 48 -8.73 -2.45 -5.27
CA TRP A 48 -8.10 -2.10 -6.54
C TRP A 48 -8.67 -2.92 -7.69
N LYS A 49 -9.03 -2.26 -8.80
CA LYS A 49 -9.66 -2.89 -9.96
C LYS A 49 -8.75 -2.89 -11.21
N GLY A 50 -7.45 -2.63 -11.04
CA GLY A 50 -6.48 -2.60 -12.14
C GLY A 50 -6.30 -1.20 -12.75
N ASN A 51 -7.01 -0.22 -12.22
CA ASN A 51 -6.91 1.18 -12.61
C ASN A 51 -5.64 1.85 -12.05
N ASP A 52 -5.30 3.04 -12.53
CA ASP A 52 -4.17 3.76 -11.97
C ASP A 52 -4.42 4.16 -10.50
N ILE A 53 -3.33 4.20 -9.74
CA ILE A 53 -3.26 4.49 -8.31
C ILE A 53 -2.42 5.76 -8.17
N ASN A 54 -2.91 6.71 -7.37
CA ASN A 54 -2.17 7.92 -7.08
C ASN A 54 -0.89 7.57 -6.29
N ARG A 55 0.18 8.32 -6.58
CA ARG A 55 1.44 8.21 -5.83
C ARG A 55 1.19 8.53 -4.35
N GLY A 56 1.81 7.76 -3.48
CA GLY A 56 1.75 7.95 -2.03
C GLY A 56 0.65 7.15 -1.34
N ASN A 57 -0.33 6.62 -2.09
CA ASN A 57 -1.35 5.77 -1.50
C ASN A 57 -0.74 4.51 -0.87
N LEU A 58 -1.27 4.13 0.30
CA LEU A 58 -0.95 2.89 0.99
C LEU A 58 -1.78 1.73 0.41
N LEU A 59 -1.13 0.58 0.24
CA LEU A 59 -1.76 -0.64 -0.24
C LEU A 59 -1.56 -1.76 0.77
N ILE A 60 -2.63 -2.51 1.02
CA ILE A 60 -2.61 -3.76 1.79
C ILE A 60 -3.04 -4.91 0.88
N PHE A 61 -2.23 -5.96 0.88
CA PHE A 61 -2.50 -7.20 0.16
C PHE A 61 -3.05 -8.22 1.13
N CYS A 62 -4.23 -8.75 0.82
CA CYS A 62 -4.91 -9.73 1.64
C CYS A 62 -5.07 -11.05 0.89
N ARG A 63 -4.86 -12.16 1.60
CA ARG A 63 -5.11 -13.53 1.15
C ARG A 63 -6.11 -14.15 2.11
N ASN A 64 -7.21 -14.68 1.59
CA ASN A 64 -8.31 -15.18 2.42
C ASN A 64 -8.80 -14.14 3.44
N GLU A 65 -8.93 -12.88 3.01
CA GLU A 65 -9.26 -11.70 3.84
C GLU A 65 -8.22 -11.29 4.89
N GLU A 66 -7.15 -12.07 5.09
CA GLU A 66 -6.09 -11.74 6.04
C GLU A 66 -4.97 -10.91 5.39
N PRO A 67 -4.57 -9.75 5.96
CA PRO A 67 -3.42 -8.98 5.50
C PRO A 67 -2.13 -9.80 5.58
N PHE A 68 -1.37 -9.86 4.49
CA PHE A 68 -0.05 -10.51 4.49
C PHE A 68 1.09 -9.62 3.99
N HIS A 69 0.79 -8.49 3.35
CA HIS A 69 1.81 -7.59 2.82
C HIS A 69 1.32 -6.14 2.69
N ALA A 70 2.24 -5.19 2.69
CA ALA A 70 1.96 -3.77 2.49
C ALA A 70 2.96 -3.10 1.55
N ALA A 71 2.49 -2.08 0.83
CA ALA A 71 3.30 -1.33 -0.11
C ALA A 71 2.83 0.12 -0.24
N ILE A 72 3.65 0.97 -0.86
CA ILE A 72 3.30 2.34 -1.23
C ILE A 72 3.24 2.44 -2.75
N ALA A 73 2.18 3.04 -3.28
CA ALA A 73 2.06 3.35 -4.69
C ALA A 73 3.05 4.44 -5.10
N VAL A 74 3.71 4.25 -6.25
CA VAL A 74 4.56 5.29 -6.86
C VAL A 74 3.86 6.03 -8.01
N GLY A 75 2.60 5.70 -8.30
CA GLY A 75 1.83 6.23 -9.43
C GLY A 75 1.56 5.16 -10.49
N GLY A 76 0.50 5.35 -11.28
CA GLY A 76 0.08 4.36 -12.28
C GLY A 76 -0.28 3.03 -11.62
N THR A 77 0.33 1.93 -12.04
CA THR A 77 0.11 0.60 -11.44
C THR A 77 1.34 0.06 -10.70
N CYS A 78 2.28 0.94 -10.37
CA CYS A 78 3.55 0.57 -9.76
C CYS A 78 3.56 0.82 -8.24
N ILE A 79 4.28 -0.03 -7.52
CA ILE A 79 4.46 0.05 -6.07
C ILE A 79 5.94 -0.09 -5.67
N ARG A 80 6.27 0.30 -4.45
CA ARG A 80 7.49 -0.07 -3.73
C ARG A 80 7.15 -0.72 -2.40
N SER A 81 7.93 -1.74 -2.03
CA SER A 81 7.79 -2.45 -0.76
C SER A 81 9.06 -3.22 -0.42
N VAL A 82 9.12 -3.81 0.78
CA VAL A 82 10.20 -4.72 1.19
C VAL A 82 9.62 -6.07 1.59
N ASN A 83 10.38 -7.15 1.45
CA ASN A 83 9.99 -8.49 1.93
C ASN A 83 8.66 -9.06 1.39
N GLY A 84 8.18 -8.59 0.24
CA GLY A 84 6.96 -9.05 -0.43
C GLY A 84 7.16 -10.10 -1.52
N GLY A 85 8.39 -10.62 -1.71
CA GLY A 85 8.70 -11.54 -2.80
C GLY A 85 8.46 -10.88 -4.16
N THR A 86 7.57 -11.46 -4.97
CA THR A 86 7.19 -10.88 -6.28
C THR A 86 6.46 -9.54 -6.17
N LEU A 87 5.95 -9.17 -4.99
CA LEU A 87 5.36 -7.87 -4.70
C LEU A 87 6.40 -6.81 -4.29
N GLY A 88 7.69 -7.16 -4.30
CA GLY A 88 8.81 -6.28 -4.04
C GLY A 88 9.67 -6.77 -2.87
N THR A 89 10.96 -6.95 -3.11
CA THR A 89 11.92 -7.42 -2.09
C THR A 89 12.67 -6.28 -1.41
N SER A 90 12.82 -5.13 -2.07
CA SER A 90 13.56 -3.96 -1.60
C SER A 90 12.93 -2.66 -2.12
N TRP A 91 13.28 -1.54 -1.49
CA TRP A 91 12.75 -0.22 -1.85
C TRP A 91 13.38 0.40 -3.10
N ASP A 92 14.45 -0.20 -3.61
CA ASP A 92 15.28 0.34 -4.68
C ASP A 92 14.59 0.26 -6.05
N TYR A 93 13.68 -0.70 -6.22
CA TYR A 93 13.03 -0.99 -7.50
C TYR A 93 11.52 -0.98 -7.37
N GLU A 94 10.87 -0.59 -8.46
CA GLU A 94 9.42 -0.55 -8.56
C GLU A 94 8.90 -1.88 -9.10
N VAL A 95 7.73 -2.27 -8.60
CA VAL A 95 7.01 -3.46 -9.07
C VAL A 95 5.72 -3.01 -9.72
N ASN A 96 5.53 -3.39 -10.99
CA ASN A 96 4.27 -3.14 -11.69
C ASN A 96 3.25 -4.24 -11.39
N LEU A 97 2.15 -3.88 -10.72
CA LEU A 97 1.13 -4.84 -10.32
C LEU A 97 0.44 -5.50 -11.53
N LYS A 98 0.35 -4.82 -12.68
CA LYS A 98 -0.21 -5.40 -13.91
C LYS A 98 0.66 -6.51 -14.51
N THR A 99 1.96 -6.54 -14.20
CA THR A 99 2.87 -7.59 -14.68
C THR A 99 2.99 -8.74 -13.69
N VAL A 100 2.69 -8.50 -12.42
CA VAL A 100 2.80 -9.50 -11.34
C VAL A 100 1.52 -10.33 -11.21
N PHE A 101 0.35 -9.70 -11.34
CA PHE A 101 -0.92 -10.41 -11.32
C PHE A 101 -1.25 -10.98 -12.71
N LYS A 102 -1.82 -12.19 -12.73
CA LYS A 102 -2.24 -12.84 -13.97
C LYS A 102 -3.62 -12.38 -14.43
N GLU A 103 -4.66 -12.86 -13.73
CA GLU A 103 -6.05 -12.57 -14.04
C GLU A 103 -6.78 -12.03 -12.81
N ARG A 104 -7.85 -11.27 -13.05
CA ARG A 104 -8.77 -10.80 -12.03
C ARG A 104 -10.00 -11.69 -12.01
N LEU A 105 -10.29 -12.28 -10.85
CA LEU A 105 -11.46 -13.13 -10.63
C LEU A 105 -12.72 -12.27 -10.39
N GLU A 106 -13.89 -12.89 -10.58
CA GLU A 106 -15.18 -12.25 -10.29
C GLU A 106 -15.30 -11.79 -8.83
N SER A 107 -14.67 -12.52 -7.90
CA SER A 107 -14.56 -12.16 -6.47
C SER A 107 -13.80 -10.86 -6.21
N GLY A 108 -13.16 -10.30 -7.23
CA GLY A 108 -12.32 -9.11 -7.17
C GLY A 108 -10.89 -9.35 -6.71
N ALA A 109 -10.53 -10.60 -6.40
CA ALA A 109 -9.16 -11.01 -6.16
C ALA A 109 -8.39 -11.18 -7.48
N TYR A 110 -7.07 -11.06 -7.41
CA TYR A 110 -6.15 -11.41 -8.49
C TYR A 110 -5.43 -12.72 -8.19
N VAL A 111 -5.06 -13.43 -9.25
CA VAL A 111 -4.20 -14.62 -9.14
C VAL A 111 -2.74 -14.19 -9.04
N LEU A 112 -2.07 -14.61 -7.97
CA LEU A 112 -0.65 -14.43 -7.72
C LEU A 112 0.00 -15.77 -7.37
N GLY A 113 0.72 -16.38 -8.32
CA GLY A 113 1.19 -17.76 -8.15
C GLY A 113 0.00 -18.71 -7.99
N ASN A 114 -0.10 -19.38 -6.83
CA ASN A 114 -1.20 -20.26 -6.47
C ASN A 114 -2.23 -19.59 -5.54
N ASP A 115 -2.06 -18.31 -5.26
CA ASP A 115 -2.85 -17.58 -4.28
C ASP A 115 -3.86 -16.63 -4.93
N LYS A 116 -4.94 -16.35 -4.19
CA LYS A 116 -5.94 -15.35 -4.53
C LYS A 116 -5.73 -14.14 -3.62
N VAL A 117 -5.43 -13.00 -4.21
CA VAL A 117 -5.03 -11.80 -3.48
C VAL A 117 -5.95 -10.64 -3.80
N LYS A 118 -6.58 -10.07 -2.77
CA LYS A 118 -7.25 -8.76 -2.88
C LYS A 118 -6.25 -7.67 -2.52
N VAL A 119 -6.34 -6.55 -3.24
CA VAL A 119 -5.51 -5.37 -2.97
C VAL A 119 -6.43 -4.25 -2.53
N TYR A 120 -6.25 -3.80 -1.29
CA TYR A 120 -6.96 -2.66 -0.73
C TYR A 120 -6.08 -1.43 -0.81
N ILE A 121 -6.63 -0.36 -1.39
CA ILE A 121 -5.99 0.96 -1.45
C ILE A 121 -6.60 1.82 -0.37
N TYR A 122 -5.74 2.34 0.50
CA TYR A 122 -6.08 3.35 1.49
C TYR A 122 -5.80 4.71 0.90
N ILE A 123 -6.82 5.56 0.90
CA ILE A 123 -6.79 6.90 0.32
C ILE A 123 -6.77 7.88 1.47
N CYS A 124 -5.82 8.80 1.43
CA CYS A 124 -5.83 10.01 2.25
C CYS A 124 -6.21 11.16 1.31
N GLU A 125 -7.30 11.88 1.59
CA GLU A 125 -7.77 12.98 0.71
C GLU A 125 -6.89 14.24 0.73
N ILE A 126 -5.74 14.21 1.40
CA ILE A 126 -4.82 15.34 1.45
C ILE A 126 -3.88 15.31 0.23
N CYS A 127 -4.44 15.39 -0.97
CA CYS A 127 -3.70 15.65 -2.20
C CYS A 127 -4.60 16.36 -3.24
N PHE A 128 -5.04 17.58 -2.92
CA PHE A 128 -5.53 18.51 -3.95
C PHE A 128 -4.90 19.91 -3.90
N VAL A 129 -3.90 20.16 -3.05
CA VAL A 129 -3.31 21.52 -2.95
C VAL A 129 -1.79 21.49 -2.87
N ILE A 130 -1.09 20.93 -3.86
CA ILE A 130 0.23 21.45 -4.25
C ILE A 130 0.45 21.24 -5.77
N ASN A 131 -0.44 21.80 -6.60
CA ASN A 131 -0.03 22.24 -7.93
C ASN A 131 0.56 23.64 -7.78
N ILE A 132 1.81 23.72 -7.32
CA ILE A 132 2.61 24.93 -7.52
C ILE A 132 3.42 24.66 -8.78
N GLU A 133 2.83 25.00 -9.93
CA GLU A 133 3.61 25.27 -11.14
C GLU A 133 4.54 26.44 -10.83
N TYR A 134 5.83 26.16 -10.59
CA TYR A 134 6.86 27.17 -10.78
C TYR A 134 7.05 27.36 -12.28
N LYS A 135 6.43 28.41 -12.84
CA LYS A 135 6.86 28.98 -14.12
C LYS A 135 7.99 29.97 -13.82
N PHE A 136 9.15 29.70 -14.40
CA PHE A 136 10.27 30.63 -14.53
C PHE A 136 9.92 31.73 -15.54
#